data_AF-A0A814WIF9-F1
#
_entry.id   AF-A0A814WIF9-F1
#
_cell.length_a   1.000
_cell.length_b   1.000
_cell.length_c   1.000
_cell.angle_alpha   90.00
_cell.angle_beta   90.00
_cell.angle_gamma   90.00
#
_symmetry.space_group_name_H-M   'P 1'
#
loop_
_entity.id
_entity.type
_entity.pdbx_description
1 polymer ?
#
loop_
_entity_poly.entity_id
_entity_poly.type
_entity_poly.pdbx_seq_one_letter_code
_entity_poly.pdbx_strand_id
1 'polypeptide(L)'
;MVVSIGGAESKIPISVVDHFANNKMKARRMSYDECFCNISSNCTSQANLVDKYLNQNISVRGLKIGCLSSESFLQSTLECFYDLNCIQLIQNYTNYEYNNNSKNSFIPFSSTNMTKILINTTISQLIDELFVDDWNITLNYSSYYRQCSPIDCSYSYIQKLNSIHTLQLLIGFQGGLTIILQ
;
A
#
# COMPACT_ATOMS: atom_id res chain seq x y z
N MET A 1 0.47 12.68 11.40
CA MET A 1 1.20 11.66 12.18
C MET A 1 2.38 12.35 12.85
N VAL A 2 2.23 12.70 14.14
CA VAL A 2 3.30 13.37 14.90
C VAL A 2 4.15 12.29 15.55
N VAL A 3 5.38 12.14 15.07
CA VAL A 3 6.42 11.40 15.76
C VAL A 3 6.93 12.29 16.89
N SER A 4 6.73 11.87 18.14
CA SER A 4 7.32 12.58 19.28
C SER A 4 8.84 12.45 19.24
N ILE A 5 9.51 13.59 19.30
CA ILE A 5 10.95 13.71 19.40
C ILE A 5 11.22 14.39 20.74
N GLY A 6 11.64 13.61 21.75
CA GLY A 6 12.21 14.10 23.00
C GLY A 6 13.51 13.34 23.26
N GLY A 7 14.64 13.93 23.68
CA GLY A 7 14.83 15.28 24.22
C GLY A 7 16.12 15.97 23.79
N ALA A 8 16.35 17.11 24.45
CA ALA A 8 17.21 18.24 24.12
C ALA A 8 16.64 19.17 23.03
N GLU A 9 15.86 20.15 23.50
CA GLU A 9 15.53 21.44 22.87
C GLU A 9 15.67 21.50 21.34
N SER A 10 14.64 21.08 20.61
CA SER A 10 14.45 21.63 19.25
C SER A 10 12.97 21.69 18.90
N LYS A 11 12.46 22.92 18.86
CA LYS A 11 11.14 23.31 18.34
C LYS A 11 11.02 22.86 16.88
N ILE A 12 10.00 22.08 16.55
CA ILE A 12 9.48 21.99 15.17
C ILE A 12 7.94 21.99 15.26
N PRO A 13 7.25 23.02 14.76
CA PRO A 13 5.82 22.94 14.52
C PRO A 13 5.58 22.09 13.26
N ILE A 14 4.65 21.15 13.34
CA ILE A 14 4.35 20.24 12.22
C ILE A 14 3.34 20.95 11.31
N SER A 15 3.83 21.60 10.26
CA SER A 15 3.10 21.76 9.00
C SER A 15 3.49 20.56 8.12
N VAL A 16 2.51 19.74 7.74
CA VAL A 16 2.74 18.55 6.89
C VAL A 16 2.84 18.93 5.40
N VAL A 17 2.90 20.22 5.06
CA VAL A 17 2.86 20.67 3.65
C VAL A 17 4.12 21.43 3.19
N ASP A 18 4.94 22.02 4.07
CA ASP A 18 5.97 22.97 3.59
C ASP A 18 7.43 22.51 3.67
N HIS A 19 7.75 21.32 4.17
CA HIS A 19 9.13 21.00 4.56
C HIS A 19 9.94 20.05 3.66
N PHE A 20 9.40 19.57 2.54
CA PHE A 20 10.12 18.63 1.67
C PHE A 20 11.04 19.28 0.63
N ALA A 21 11.01 20.61 0.46
CA ALA A 21 11.68 21.22 -0.68
C ALA A 21 13.21 21.44 -0.54
N ASN A 22 13.77 21.69 0.66
CA ASN A 22 15.14 22.23 0.73
C ASN A 22 16.05 21.80 1.91
N ASN A 23 15.65 20.85 2.77
CA ASN A 23 16.47 20.48 3.92
C ASN A 23 17.09 19.09 3.78
N LYS A 24 18.43 19.04 3.81
CA LYS A 24 19.20 17.79 3.89
C LYS A 24 18.64 16.94 5.04
N MET A 25 18.08 15.77 4.74
CA MET A 25 17.57 14.83 5.74
C MET A 25 18.72 14.38 6.63
N LYS A 26 18.77 14.91 7.86
CA LYS A 26 19.73 14.48 8.87
C LYS A 26 19.08 13.37 9.69
N ALA A 27 19.49 12.13 9.46
CA ALA A 27 19.07 11.00 10.29
C ALA A 27 19.56 11.22 11.73
N ARG A 28 18.63 11.36 12.69
CA ARG A 28 18.95 11.30 14.12
C ARG A 28 18.73 9.89 14.63
N ARG A 29 19.51 9.49 15.64
CA ARG A 29 19.20 8.29 16.41
C ARG A 29 17.86 8.52 17.12
N MET A 30 16.89 7.70 16.79
CA MET A 30 15.57 7.70 17.41
C MET A 30 15.47 6.46 18.28
N SER A 31 15.02 6.63 19.52
CA SER A 31 14.73 5.53 20.43
C SER A 31 13.26 5.68 20.81
N TYR A 32 12.49 4.61 20.64
CA TYR A 32 11.10 4.55 21.06
C TYR A 32 10.99 3.49 22.13
N ASP A 33 10.67 3.88 23.37
CA ASP A 33 10.67 2.94 24.51
C ASP A 33 11.97 2.10 24.55
N GLU A 34 11.89 0.78 24.32
CA GLU A 34 13.02 -0.16 24.28
C GLU A 34 13.59 -0.42 22.86
N CYS A 35 13.04 0.25 21.84
CA CYS A 35 13.50 0.14 20.46
C CYS A 35 14.65 1.09 20.12
N PHE A 36 15.85 0.53 20.00
CA PHE A 36 17.07 1.24 19.62
C PHE A 36 17.40 1.05 18.12
N CYS A 37 17.17 2.09 17.33
CA CYS A 37 17.34 2.03 15.86
C CYS A 37 18.78 1.90 15.36
N ASN A 38 19.78 1.98 16.24
CA ASN A 38 21.16 1.67 15.92
C ASN A 38 21.49 0.17 16.07
N ILE A 39 20.66 -0.60 16.77
CA ILE A 39 20.88 -2.02 17.05
C ILE A 39 19.96 -2.89 16.18
N SER A 40 18.70 -2.51 16.05
CA SER A 40 17.70 -3.25 15.26
C SER A 40 16.89 -2.27 14.41
N SER A 41 16.97 -2.44 13.08
CA SER A 41 16.19 -1.65 12.13
C SER A 41 14.73 -2.10 12.01
N ASN A 42 14.43 -3.33 12.45
CA ASN A 42 13.09 -3.93 12.43
C ASN A 42 12.32 -3.77 13.75
N CYS A 43 12.88 -3.03 14.71
CA CYS A 43 12.21 -2.79 15.98
C CYS A 43 11.00 -1.86 15.80
N THR A 44 9.86 -2.26 16.36
CA THR A 44 8.63 -1.48 16.37
C THR A 44 8.05 -1.40 17.78
N SER A 45 7.30 -0.34 18.05
CA SER A 45 6.64 -0.04 19.32
C SER A 45 5.25 0.54 19.04
N GLN A 46 4.42 0.60 20.07
CA GLN A 46 3.07 1.15 19.95
C GLN A 46 3.12 2.64 19.61
N ALA A 47 2.34 3.09 18.63
CA ALA A 47 2.28 4.50 18.29
C ALA A 47 1.50 5.27 19.37
N ASN A 48 2.13 6.34 19.88
CA ASN A 48 1.55 7.21 20.90
C ASN A 48 1.52 8.66 20.41
N LEU A 49 0.42 9.37 20.64
CA LEU A 49 0.33 10.82 20.53
C LEU A 49 0.74 11.44 21.87
N VAL A 50 1.45 12.55 21.81
CA VAL A 50 1.96 13.22 23.01
C VAL A 50 1.16 14.48 23.26
N ASP A 51 0.38 14.47 24.34
CA ASP A 51 -0.26 15.66 24.88
C ASP A 51 0.77 16.46 25.68
N LYS A 52 1.15 17.62 25.16
CA LYS A 52 2.12 18.50 25.82
C LYS A 52 1.53 19.21 27.04
N TYR A 53 0.22 19.38 27.10
CA TYR A 53 -0.46 20.09 28.19
C TYR A 53 -0.67 19.18 29.39
N LEU A 54 -1.09 17.93 29.14
CA LEU A 54 -1.34 16.93 30.17
C LEU A 54 -0.11 16.06 30.48
N ASN A 55 0.97 16.22 29.70
CA ASN A 55 2.19 15.42 29.79
C ASN A 55 1.89 13.91 29.75
N GLN A 56 0.95 13.51 28.88
CA GLN A 56 0.43 12.16 28.77
C GLN A 56 0.67 11.62 27.35
N ASN A 57 0.98 10.33 27.28
CA ASN A 57 1.05 9.58 26.03
C ASN A 57 -0.28 8.86 25.80
N ILE A 58 -0.90 9.11 24.65
CA ILE A 58 -2.16 8.50 24.24
C ILE A 58 -1.89 7.50 23.13
N SER A 59 -2.08 6.22 23.41
CA SER A 59 -1.87 5.15 22.44
C SER A 59 -2.93 5.15 21.34
N VAL A 60 -2.48 5.07 20.09
CA VAL A 60 -3.36 4.96 18.91
C VAL A 60 -3.46 3.50 18.52
N ARG A 61 -4.59 2.86 18.83
CA ARG A 61 -4.82 1.43 18.58
C ARG A 61 -4.52 1.05 17.13
N GLY A 62 -3.87 -0.09 16.96
CA GLY A 62 -3.48 -0.63 15.66
C GLY A 62 -2.28 0.03 15.00
N LEU A 63 -1.92 1.27 15.33
CA LEU A 63 -0.75 1.91 14.72
C LEU A 63 0.53 1.60 15.51
N LYS A 64 1.59 1.29 14.77
CA LYS A 64 2.95 1.11 15.27
C LYS A 64 3.90 2.16 14.71
N ILE A 65 4.93 2.44 15.49
CA ILE A 65 6.05 3.29 15.13
C ILE A 65 7.34 2.49 15.30
N GLY A 66 8.41 2.89 14.62
CA GLY A 66 9.66 2.18 14.68
C GLY A 66 10.69 2.83 13.78
N CYS A 67 11.81 2.14 13.62
CA CYS A 67 12.99 2.70 12.98
C CYS A 67 12.81 2.92 11.48
N LEU A 68 12.10 1.99 10.83
CA LEU A 68 11.68 2.09 9.45
C LEU A 68 10.16 2.27 9.42
N SER A 69 9.71 3.36 8.80
CA SER A 69 8.28 3.64 8.65
C SER A 69 7.56 2.55 7.88
N SER A 70 8.21 1.94 6.87
CA SER A 70 7.66 0.81 6.12
C SER A 70 7.43 -0.42 7.02
N GLU A 71 8.44 -0.81 7.81
CA GLU A 71 8.33 -1.97 8.70
C GLU A 71 7.25 -1.76 9.75
N SER A 72 7.22 -0.56 10.33
CA SER A 72 6.23 -0.20 11.35
C SER A 72 4.82 -0.18 10.77
N PHE A 73 4.68 0.32 9.55
CA PHE A 73 3.41 0.31 8.82
C PHE A 73 2.95 -1.11 8.51
N LEU A 74 3.82 -1.99 8.01
CA LEU A 74 3.49 -3.40 7.73
C LEU A 74 3.03 -4.14 8.99
N GLN A 75 3.64 -3.85 10.14
CA GLN A 75 3.26 -4.44 11.43
C GLN A 75 2.07 -3.74 12.12
N SER A 76 1.57 -2.63 11.57
CA SER A 76 0.37 -1.95 12.06
C SER A 76 -0.89 -2.66 11.54
N THR A 77 -2.03 -2.39 12.18
CA THR A 77 -3.37 -2.79 11.77
C THR A 77 -4.20 -1.54 11.42
N LEU A 78 -5.32 -1.72 10.74
CA LEU A 78 -6.23 -0.62 10.36
C LEU A 78 -7.33 -0.34 11.40
N GLU A 79 -7.23 -0.92 12.60
CA GLU A 79 -8.26 -0.84 13.66
C GLU A 79 -8.77 0.58 13.93
N CYS A 80 -7.87 1.56 14.03
CA CYS A 80 -8.25 2.94 14.30
C CYS A 80 -9.16 3.54 13.22
N PHE A 81 -9.03 3.11 11.97
CA PHE A 81 -9.80 3.66 10.85
C PHE A 81 -11.24 3.13 10.77
N TYR A 82 -11.58 2.12 11.57
CA TYR A 82 -12.96 1.66 11.75
C TYR A 82 -13.66 2.35 12.94
N ASP A 83 -12.92 3.10 13.77
CA ASP A 83 -13.44 3.74 14.98
C ASP A 83 -13.43 5.28 14.83
N LEU A 84 -14.63 5.88 14.84
CA LEU A 84 -14.81 7.32 14.72
C LEU A 84 -14.05 8.11 15.79
N ASN A 85 -14.05 7.64 17.04
CA ASN A 85 -13.38 8.33 18.14
C ASN A 85 -11.87 8.32 17.94
N CYS A 86 -11.33 7.22 17.43
CA CYS A 86 -9.90 7.11 17.14
C CYS A 86 -9.47 8.05 16.00
N ILE A 87 -10.28 8.16 14.94
CA ILE A 87 -10.05 9.11 13.85
C ILE A 87 -10.10 10.56 14.35
N GLN A 88 -11.13 10.92 15.12
CA GLN A 88 -11.27 12.27 15.69
C GLN A 88 -10.10 12.62 16.61
N LEU A 89 -9.62 11.65 17.38
CA LEU A 89 -8.43 11.80 18.21
C LEU A 89 -7.21 12.14 17.35
N ILE A 90 -6.97 11.45 16.23
CA ILE A 90 -5.87 11.81 15.31
C ILE A 90 -6.05 13.21 14.72
N GLN A 91 -7.28 13.58 14.32
CA GLN A 91 -7.58 14.90 13.74
C GLN A 91 -7.25 16.04 14.70
N ASN A 92 -7.71 15.93 15.95
CA ASN A 92 -7.47 16.93 16.99
C ASN A 92 -5.97 17.16 17.22
N TYR A 93 -5.18 16.10 17.25
CA TYR A 93 -3.73 16.20 17.49
C TYR A 93 -2.90 16.63 16.28
N THR A 94 -3.46 16.49 15.07
CA THR A 94 -2.78 16.91 13.84
C THR A 94 -3.15 18.32 13.41
N ASN A 95 -4.01 19.02 14.17
CA ASN A 95 -4.62 20.29 13.75
C ASN A 95 -5.11 20.23 12.30
N TYR A 96 -5.66 19.08 11.90
CA TYR A 96 -6.30 18.93 10.60
C TYR A 96 -7.69 19.59 10.65
N GLU A 97 -7.75 20.86 11.08
CA GLU A 97 -8.86 21.75 10.77
C GLU A 97 -8.60 22.28 9.37
N TYR A 98 -9.13 21.56 8.40
CA TYR A 98 -9.28 22.04 7.05
C TYR A 98 -10.05 23.36 7.10
N ASN A 99 -9.49 24.42 6.52
CA ASN A 99 -10.10 25.74 6.31
C ASN A 99 -11.64 25.64 6.23
N ASN A 100 -12.33 26.43 7.07
CA ASN A 100 -13.75 26.44 7.47
C ASN A 100 -14.86 26.31 6.40
N ASN A 101 -14.58 25.92 5.15
CA ASN A 101 -15.56 25.78 4.07
C ASN A 101 -15.69 24.35 3.50
N SER A 102 -14.93 23.37 3.99
CA SER A 102 -15.17 21.96 3.65
C SER A 102 -15.12 21.10 4.89
N LYS A 103 -16.31 20.73 5.37
CA LYS A 103 -16.52 19.76 6.44
C LYS A 103 -16.21 18.37 5.89
N ASN A 104 -14.95 18.11 5.55
CA ASN A 104 -14.47 16.79 5.16
C ASN A 104 -14.41 15.92 6.42
N SER A 105 -15.58 15.51 6.88
CA SER A 105 -15.70 14.50 7.92
C SER A 105 -15.05 13.23 7.37
N PHE A 106 -13.93 12.82 7.97
CA PHE A 106 -13.42 11.48 7.71
C PHE A 106 -14.51 10.49 8.13
N ILE A 107 -14.93 9.66 7.19
CA ILE A 107 -15.93 8.62 7.42
C ILE A 107 -15.15 7.36 7.82
N PRO A 108 -15.45 6.75 8.97
CA PRO A 108 -14.80 5.50 9.36
C PRO A 108 -15.12 4.40 8.34
N PHE A 109 -14.21 3.45 8.19
CA PHE A 109 -14.44 2.28 7.36
C PHE A 109 -15.61 1.45 7.90
N SER A 110 -16.41 0.89 6.99
CA SER A 110 -17.49 -0.02 7.36
C SER A 110 -16.95 -1.43 7.53
N SER A 111 -17.26 -2.07 8.65
CA SER A 111 -16.98 -3.49 8.91
C SER A 111 -18.16 -4.41 8.57
N THR A 112 -19.29 -3.87 8.12
CA THR A 112 -20.57 -4.62 8.04
C THR A 112 -20.56 -5.79 7.06
N ASN A 113 -19.69 -5.77 6.05
CA ASN A 113 -19.63 -6.78 5.00
C ASN A 113 -18.29 -7.53 4.97
N MET A 114 -17.50 -7.44 6.04
CA MET A 114 -16.25 -8.19 6.14
C MET A 114 -16.56 -9.65 6.53
N THR A 115 -16.03 -10.59 5.76
CA THR A 115 -16.32 -12.01 5.87
C THR A 115 -15.08 -12.83 6.24
N LYS A 116 -13.90 -12.46 5.73
CA LYS A 116 -12.65 -13.20 5.91
C LYS A 116 -11.61 -12.40 6.70
N ILE A 117 -11.49 -11.11 6.43
CA ILE A 117 -10.49 -10.23 7.03
C ILE A 117 -11.01 -9.71 8.38
N LEU A 118 -10.20 -9.88 9.43
CA LEU A 118 -10.49 -9.33 10.75
C LEU A 118 -9.96 -7.89 10.85
N ILE A 119 -10.59 -7.06 11.68
CA ILE A 119 -10.18 -5.65 11.86
C ILE A 119 -8.74 -5.53 12.43
N ASN A 120 -8.31 -6.50 13.23
CA ASN A 120 -6.97 -6.58 13.82
C ASN A 120 -5.92 -7.26 12.92
N THR A 121 -6.23 -7.47 11.64
CA THR A 121 -5.29 -8.01 10.67
C THR A 121 -4.18 -6.99 10.40
N THR A 122 -2.92 -7.45 10.39
CA THR A 122 -1.78 -6.57 10.09
C THR A 122 -1.78 -6.16 8.63
N ILE A 123 -1.24 -5.00 8.32
CA ILE A 123 -1.14 -4.49 6.95
C ILE A 123 -0.29 -5.41 6.08
N SER A 124 0.74 -6.07 6.63
CA SER A 124 1.47 -7.10 5.91
C SER A 124 0.55 -8.21 5.40
N GLN A 125 -0.31 -8.75 6.29
CA GLN A 125 -1.27 -9.80 5.91
C GLN A 125 -2.32 -9.28 4.92
N LEU A 126 -2.75 -8.01 5.06
CA LEU A 126 -3.67 -7.39 4.10
C LEU A 126 -3.03 -7.29 2.71
N ILE A 127 -1.75 -6.94 2.62
CA ILE A 127 -1.01 -6.88 1.36
C ILE A 127 -0.88 -8.27 0.74
N ASP A 128 -0.59 -9.29 1.54
CA ASP A 128 -0.48 -10.68 1.08
C ASP A 128 -1.81 -11.19 0.48
N GLU A 129 -2.95 -10.72 1.00
CA GLU A 129 -4.30 -10.99 0.50
C GLU A 129 -4.80 -9.92 -0.51
N LEU A 130 -3.93 -9.02 -0.97
CA LEU A 130 -4.24 -7.92 -1.91
C LEU A 130 -5.40 -7.02 -1.47
N PHE A 131 -5.65 -6.93 -0.16
CA PHE A 131 -6.82 -6.27 0.45
C PHE A 131 -8.17 -6.83 -0.04
N VAL A 132 -8.21 -8.05 -0.56
CA VAL A 132 -9.44 -8.71 -1.01
C VAL A 132 -10.04 -9.53 0.13
N ASP A 133 -11.22 -9.12 0.59
CA ASP A 133 -11.95 -9.85 1.64
C ASP A 133 -12.63 -11.12 1.09
N ASP A 134 -13.36 -11.01 -0.03
CA ASP A 134 -13.99 -12.15 -0.67
C ASP A 134 -13.97 -12.00 -2.21
N TRP A 135 -13.76 -13.13 -2.89
CA TRP A 135 -13.80 -13.22 -4.34
C TRP A 135 -15.16 -13.73 -4.78
N ASN A 136 -16.03 -12.80 -5.20
CA ASN A 136 -17.29 -13.20 -5.82
C ASN A 136 -17.05 -13.71 -7.25
N ILE A 137 -16.85 -15.03 -7.38
CA ILE A 137 -16.68 -15.73 -8.66
C ILE A 137 -18.01 -16.01 -9.38
N THR A 138 -19.14 -15.83 -8.71
CA THR A 138 -20.48 -15.98 -9.31
C THR A 138 -20.91 -14.71 -10.04
N LEU A 139 -20.21 -14.41 -11.13
CA LEU A 139 -20.54 -13.28 -11.99
C LEU A 139 -21.44 -13.72 -13.15
N ASN A 140 -22.62 -13.11 -13.24
CA ASN A 140 -23.53 -13.34 -14.35
C ASN A 140 -23.18 -12.44 -15.54
N TYR A 141 -22.37 -12.97 -16.46
CA TYR A 141 -21.99 -12.26 -17.69
C TYR A 141 -23.04 -12.32 -18.80
N SER A 142 -24.25 -12.83 -18.55
CA SER A 142 -25.28 -13.00 -19.61
C SER A 142 -25.63 -11.69 -20.32
N SER A 143 -25.63 -10.56 -19.60
CA SER A 143 -25.87 -9.23 -20.18
C SER A 143 -24.72 -8.82 -21.13
N TYR A 144 -23.47 -9.04 -20.69
CA TYR A 144 -22.28 -8.79 -21.50
C TYR A 144 -22.28 -9.66 -22.75
N TYR A 145 -22.50 -10.98 -22.62
CA TYR A 145 -22.56 -11.88 -23.76
C TYR A 145 -23.71 -11.56 -24.71
N ARG A 146 -24.87 -11.11 -24.22
CA ARG A 146 -25.97 -10.65 -25.08
C ARG A 146 -25.59 -9.42 -25.90
N GLN A 147 -24.89 -8.46 -25.30
CA GLN A 147 -24.45 -7.25 -26.00
C GLN A 147 -23.30 -7.52 -26.96
N CYS A 148 -22.39 -8.42 -26.58
CA CYS A 148 -21.21 -8.77 -27.36
C CYS A 148 -21.44 -9.95 -28.30
N SER A 149 -22.65 -10.51 -28.40
CA SER A 149 -22.98 -11.63 -29.28
C SER A 149 -22.78 -11.21 -30.74
N PRO A 150 -21.64 -11.56 -31.36
CA PRO A 150 -21.40 -11.17 -32.73
C PRO A 150 -22.38 -11.94 -33.62
N ILE A 151 -22.90 -11.29 -34.65
CA ILE A 151 -23.75 -11.97 -35.64
C ILE A 151 -22.90 -13.00 -36.42
N ASP A 152 -21.63 -12.66 -36.67
CA ASP A 152 -20.65 -13.54 -37.31
C ASP A 152 -19.33 -13.51 -36.56
N CYS A 153 -18.80 -14.70 -36.24
CA CYS A 153 -17.46 -14.85 -35.69
C CYS A 153 -16.44 -14.88 -36.83
N SER A 154 -15.68 -13.80 -37.01
CA SER A 154 -14.50 -13.80 -37.89
C SER A 154 -13.24 -13.99 -37.07
N TYR A 155 -12.40 -14.95 -37.46
CA TYR A 155 -11.05 -15.09 -36.93
C TYR A 155 -10.07 -14.68 -38.02
N SER A 156 -9.15 -13.76 -37.69
CA SER A 156 -8.07 -13.39 -38.59
C SER A 156 -6.89 -14.32 -38.35
N TYR A 157 -6.60 -15.17 -39.33
CA TYR A 157 -5.40 -15.99 -39.30
C TYR A 157 -4.21 -15.13 -39.75
N ILE A 158 -3.48 -14.57 -38.78
CA ILE A 158 -2.24 -13.84 -39.07
C ILE A 158 -1.14 -14.88 -39.28
N GLN A 159 -0.98 -15.38 -40.51
CA GLN A 159 0.23 -16.10 -40.90
C GLN A 159 1.40 -15.11 -40.92
N LYS A 160 2.17 -15.07 -39.83
CA LYS A 160 3.49 -14.44 -39.83
C LYS A 160 4.44 -15.37 -40.58
N LEU A 161 4.47 -15.28 -41.91
CA LEU A 161 5.62 -15.77 -42.68
C LEU A 161 6.80 -14.85 -42.36
N ASN A 162 7.53 -15.19 -41.30
CA ASN A 162 8.75 -14.50 -40.94
C ASN A 162 9.79 -14.81 -42.03
N SER A 163 10.32 -13.80 -42.70
CA SER A 163 11.31 -13.95 -43.77
C SER A 163 12.53 -14.79 -43.34
N ILE A 164 12.85 -14.74 -42.05
CA ILE A 164 13.92 -15.54 -41.42
C ILE A 164 13.59 -17.05 -41.45
N HIS A 165 12.33 -17.44 -41.18
CA HIS A 165 11.91 -18.84 -41.21
C HIS A 165 11.94 -19.41 -42.62
N THR A 166 11.57 -18.61 -43.64
CA THR A 166 11.66 -19.03 -45.04
C THR A 166 13.12 -19.26 -45.47
N LEU A 167 14.04 -18.39 -45.04
CA LEU A 167 15.47 -18.53 -45.32
C LEU A 167 16.08 -19.77 -44.65
N GLN A 168 15.74 -20.01 -43.38
CA GLN A 168 16.18 -21.20 -42.65
C GLN A 168 15.75 -22.48 -43.35
N LEU A 169 14.51 -22.51 -43.87
CA LEU A 169 13.97 -23.67 -44.56
C LEU A 169 14.67 -23.91 -45.91
N LEU A 170 15.01 -22.85 -46.66
CA LEU A 170 15.79 -22.94 -47.89
C LEU A 170 17.22 -23.46 -47.64
N ILE A 171 17.90 -22.95 -46.62
CA ILE A 171 19.26 -23.39 -46.27
C ILE A 171 19.24 -24.86 -45.81
N GLY A 172 18.28 -25.23 -44.97
CA GLY A 172 18.11 -26.62 -44.51
C GLY A 172 17.80 -27.59 -45.66
N PHE A 173 16.99 -27.16 -46.62
CA PHE A 173 16.69 -27.95 -47.81
C PHE A 173 17.91 -28.15 -48.71
N GLN A 174 18.66 -27.07 -49.00
CA GLN A 174 19.91 -27.13 -49.77
C GLN A 174 20.94 -28.05 -49.09
N GLY A 175 21.08 -27.94 -47.76
CA GLY A 175 21.98 -28.79 -46.98
C GLY A 175 21.57 -30.26 -46.99
N GLY A 176 20.28 -30.55 -46.83
CA GLY A 176 19.76 -31.92 -46.84
C GLY A 176 19.88 -32.60 -48.20
N LEU A 177 19.61 -31.88 -49.30
CA LEU A 177 19.74 -32.43 -50.66
C LEU A 177 21.19 -32.80 -51.00
N THR A 178 22.15 -31.98 -50.53
CA THR A 178 23.58 -32.20 -50.78
C THR A 178 24.08 -33.48 -50.14
N ILE A 179 23.54 -33.86 -48.98
CA ILE A 179 23.93 -35.09 -48.26
C ILE A 179 23.36 -36.35 -48.94
N ILE A 180 22.20 -36.27 -49.59
CA ILE A 180 21.53 -37.43 -50.18
C ILE A 180 22.04 -37.73 -51.60
N LEU A 181 22.50 -36.72 -52.33
CA LEU A 181 22.94 -36.83 -53.73
C LEU A 181 24.46 -37.03 -53.90
N GLN A 182 25.19 -37.25 -52.81
CA GLN A 182 26.63 -37.55 -52.80
C GLN A 182 26.89 -39.00 -52.39
#